data_AF-A0A434LQU9-F1
#
_entry.id   AF-A0A434LQU9-F1
#
_cell.length_a   1.000
_cell.length_b   1.000
_cell.length_c   1.000
_cell.angle_alpha   90.00
_cell.angle_beta   90.00
_cell.angle_gamma   90.00
#
_symmetry.space_group_name_H-M   'P 1'
#
loop_
_entity.id
_entity.type
_entity.pdbx_description
1 polymer ?
#
loop_
_entity_poly.entity_id
_entity_poly.type
_entity_poly.pdbx_seq_one_letter_code
_entity_poly.pdbx_strand_id
1 'polypeptide(L)' 'VPAPKGMKRPATQWVKPGIKARVKHPRGEEDLRHASLQDFWDED' A
#
# COMPACT_ATOMS: atom_id res chain seq x y z
N VAL A 1 -11.09 -4.43 7.80
CA VAL A 1 -11.91 -3.19 7.82
C VAL A 1 -12.90 -3.25 6.67
N PRO A 2 -14.08 -2.60 6.74
CA PRO A 2 -15.02 -2.63 5.62
C PRO A 2 -14.39 -1.98 4.37
N ALA A 3 -14.72 -2.49 3.18
CA ALA A 3 -14.29 -1.89 1.93
C ALA A 3 -14.87 -0.46 1.79
N PRO A 4 -14.09 0.52 1.32
CA PRO A 4 -14.59 1.85 1.04
C PRO A 4 -15.71 1.80 0.00
N LYS A 5 -16.72 2.65 0.20
CA LYS A 5 -17.96 2.68 -0.57
C LYS A 5 -17.65 2.85 -2.07
N GLY A 6 -18.04 1.86 -2.88
CA GLY A 6 -17.86 1.88 -4.34
C GLY A 6 -16.75 0.97 -4.90
N MET A 7 -15.88 0.39 -4.06
CA MET A 7 -14.84 -0.54 -4.52
C MET A 7 -15.32 -2.00 -4.50
N LYS A 8 -15.72 -2.53 -5.66
CA LYS A 8 -16.11 -3.95 -5.86
C LYS A 8 -14.93 -4.75 -6.43
N ARG A 9 -13.91 -5.02 -5.62
CA ARG A 9 -12.77 -5.87 -5.99
C ARG A 9 -12.81 -7.18 -5.18
N PRO A 10 -13.20 -8.31 -5.78
CA PRO A 10 -13.38 -9.57 -5.05
C PRO A 10 -12.07 -10.13 -4.46
N ALA A 11 -10.92 -9.80 -5.05
CA ALA A 11 -9.61 -10.29 -4.62
C ALA A 11 -8.84 -9.32 -3.69
N THR A 12 -9.43 -8.20 -3.28
CA THR A 12 -8.75 -7.19 -2.46
C THR A 12 -9.25 -7.22 -1.02
N GLN A 13 -8.40 -7.66 -0.10
CA GLN A 13 -8.66 -7.60 1.34
C GLN A 13 -8.23 -6.24 1.91
N TRP A 14 -9.15 -5.56 2.61
CA TRP A 14 -8.84 -4.32 3.30
C TRP A 14 -8.34 -4.60 4.73
N VAL A 15 -7.08 -4.27 4.95
CA VAL A 15 -6.38 -4.43 6.23
C VAL A 15 -6.46 -3.15 7.07
N LYS A 16 -6.25 -3.28 8.38
CA LYS A 16 -6.19 -2.11 9.28
C LYS A 16 -4.94 -1.27 8.94
N PRO A 17 -5.02 0.07 9.01
CA PRO A 17 -3.83 0.91 8.91
C PRO A 17 -2.88 0.59 10.09
N GLY A 18 -1.57 0.53 9.80
CA GLY A 18 -0.54 0.13 10.78
C GLY A 18 0.61 -0.63 10.13
N ILE A 19 0.38 -1.25 8.98
CA ILE A 19 1.43 -1.90 8.19
C ILE A 19 2.26 -0.83 7.49
N LYS A 20 3.54 -0.75 7.84
CA LYS A 20 4.52 0.08 7.16
C LYS A 20 5.24 -0.78 6.12
N ALA A 21 5.52 -0.20 4.96
CA ALA A 21 6.22 -0.90 3.89
C ALA A 21 7.23 0.02 3.22
N ARG A 22 8.38 -0.55 2.88
CA ARG A 22 9.43 0.11 2.12
C ARG A 22 9.16 -0.10 0.63
N VAL A 23 9.15 1.00 -0.11
CA VAL A 23 8.81 1.02 -1.54
C VAL A 23 9.96 1.65 -2.31
N LYS A 24 10.33 1.05 -3.44
CA LYS A 24 11.29 1.65 -4.39
C LYS A 24 10.50 2.47 -5.39
N HIS A 25 10.84 3.74 -5.53
CA HIS A 25 10.25 4.62 -6.54
C HIS A 25 11.35 5.53 -7.13
N PRO A 26 11.17 6.03 -8.37
CA PRO A 26 12.04 7.07 -8.93
C PRO A 26 12.01 8.33 -8.05
N ARG A 27 13.19 8.94 -7.86
CA ARG A 27 13.34 10.20 -7.11
C ARG A 27 13.08 11.37 -8.06
N GLY A 28 12.28 12.35 -7.62
CA GLY A 28 11.96 13.56 -8.38
C GLY A 28 10.49 13.71 -8.77
N GLU A 29 9.66 12.71 -8.48
CA GLU A 29 8.19 12.79 -8.64
C GLU A 29 7.53 12.90 -7.25
N GLU A 30 6.51 13.76 -7.14
CA GLU A 30 5.73 13.97 -5.90
C GLU A 30 4.86 12.74 -5.58
N ASP A 31 4.43 12.03 -6.62
CA ASP A 31 3.71 10.76 -6.51
C ASP A 31 4.67 9.56 -6.59
N LEU A 32 4.36 8.51 -5.83
CA LEU A 32 5.04 7.20 -5.90
C LEU A 32 4.64 6.41 -7.17
N ARG A 33 4.86 6.97 -8.35
CA ARG A 33 4.56 6.33 -9.64
C ARG A 33 5.61 5.26 -9.95
N HIS A 34 5.17 4.15 -10.55
CA HIS A 34 6.01 2.96 -10.82
C HIS A 34 6.68 2.36 -9.57
N ALA A 35 6.08 2.61 -8.40
CA ALA A 35 6.49 2.05 -7.14
C ALA A 35 6.46 0.51 -7.14
N SER A 36 7.53 -0.10 -6.65
CA SER A 36 7.59 -1.54 -6.38
C SER A 36 7.79 -1.77 -4.88
N LEU A 37 6.97 -2.64 -4.29
CA LEU A 37 7.13 -3.06 -2.91
C LEU A 37 8.48 -3.75 -2.75
N GLN A 38 9.30 -3.26 -1.81
CA GLN A 38 10.56 -3.90 -1.49
C GLN A 38 10.39 -4.82 -0.29
N ASP A 39 9.76 -4.33 0.78
CA ASP A 39 9.81 -5.00 2.08
C ASP A 39 8.72 -4.48 3.02
N PHE A 40 8.27 -5.30 3.96
CA PHE A 40 7.37 -4.86 5.03
C PHE A 40 8.19 -4.53 6.28
N TRP A 41 7.84 -3.43 6.95
CA TRP A 41 8.39 -3.07 8.25
C TRP A 41 7.41 -3.55 9.31
N ASP A 42 7.79 -4.61 10.03
CA ASP A 42 7.10 -5.12 11.20
C ASP A 42 7.81 -4.55 12.42
N GLU A 43 7.23 -3.52 13.04
CA GLU A 43 7.61 -3.10 14.39
C GLU A 43 6.83 -3.99 15.36
N ASP A 44 7.48 -5.00 15.93
CA ASP A 44 6.96 -5.78 17.06
C ASP A 44 6.64 -4.87 18.26
#